data_AF-A0A931HMX1-F1
#
_entry.id   AF-A0A931HMX1-F1
#
_cell.length_a   1.000
_cell.length_b   1.000
_cell.length_c   1.000
_cell.angle_alpha   90.00
_cell.angle_beta   90.00
_cell.angle_gamma   90.00
#
_symmetry.space_group_name_H-M   'P 1'
#
loop_
_entity.id
_entity.type
_entity.pdbx_description
1 polymer ?
#
loop_
_entity_poly.entity_id
_entity_poly.type
_entity_poly.pdbx_seq_one_letter_code
_entity_poly.pdbx_strand_id
1 'polypeptide(L)' 'MNEALLRELVPAVIGILVWRGADFASAEDAVQEALIRALETWPDDPPRDPKGWLVAVAWRKFLDAARAESSRRGR' A
#
# COMPACT_ATOMS: atom_id res chain seq x y z
N MET A 1 -11.66 -7.16 12.31
CA MET A 1 -10.34 -6.66 11.84
C MET A 1 -9.46 -6.30 13.02
N ASN A 2 -8.17 -6.65 13.01
CA ASN A 2 -7.24 -6.36 14.11
C ASN A 2 -6.51 -5.02 13.87
N GLU A 3 -6.98 -3.94 14.50
CA GLU A 3 -6.38 -2.61 14.36
C GLU A 3 -4.95 -2.53 14.89
N ALA A 4 -4.64 -3.26 15.97
CA ALA A 4 -3.29 -3.26 16.55
C ALA A 4 -2.28 -3.85 15.57
N LEU A 5 -2.66 -4.94 14.87
CA LEU A 5 -1.85 -5.53 13.81
C LEU A 5 -1.62 -4.53 12.68
N LEU A 6 -2.66 -3.81 12.22
CA LEU A 6 -2.49 -2.82 11.16
C LEU A 6 -1.51 -1.72 11.59
N ARG A 7 -1.64 -1.17 12.81
CA ARG A 7 -0.74 -0.13 13.33
C ARG A 7 0.73 -0.59 13.37
N GLU A 8 0.98 -1.87 13.62
CA GLU A 8 2.33 -2.44 13.56
C GLU A 8 2.83 -2.59 12.11
N LEU A 9 1.96 -3.03 11.20
CA LEU A 9 2.33 -3.29 9.81
C LEU A 9 2.57 -2.02 8.99
N VAL A 10 1.81 -0.94 9.21
CA VAL A 10 1.91 0.31 8.43
C VAL A 10 3.36 0.81 8.29
N PRO A 11 4.10 1.12 9.37
CA PRO A 11 5.46 1.64 9.24
C PRO A 11 6.40 0.64 8.56
N ALA A 12 6.21 -0.66 8.77
CA ALA A 12 7.01 -1.69 8.11
C ALA A 12 6.77 -1.75 6.59
N VAL A 13 5.53 -1.60 6.14
CA VAL A 13 5.17 -1.61 4.72
C VAL A 13 5.65 -0.32 4.04
N ILE A 14 5.48 0.85 4.68
CA ILE A 14 6.02 2.13 4.20
C ILE A 14 7.54 2.02 4.02
N GLY A 15 8.26 1.52 5.03
CA GLY A 15 9.72 1.33 4.95
C GLY A 15 10.16 0.42 3.80
N ILE A 16 9.39 -0.64 3.50
CA ILE A 16 9.67 -1.51 2.35
C ILE A 16 9.48 -0.78 1.02
N LEU A 17 8.44 0.04 0.87
CA LEU A 17 8.21 0.82 -0.35
C LEU A 17 9.31 1.87 -0.55
N VAL A 18 9.70 2.57 0.52
CA VAL A 18 10.81 3.54 0.48
C VAL A 18 12.12 2.85 0.11
N TRP A 19 12.42 1.70 0.70
CA TRP A 19 13.60 0.91 0.34
C TRP A 19 13.61 0.45 -1.12
N ARG A 20 12.43 0.26 -1.74
CA ARG A 20 12.27 -0.06 -3.17
C ARG A 20 12.34 1.15 -4.10
N GLY A 21 12.53 2.35 -3.57
CA GLY A 21 12.73 3.58 -4.33
C GLY A 21 11.48 4.45 -4.51
N ALA A 22 10.37 4.16 -3.83
CA ALA A 22 9.31 5.14 -3.70
C ALA A 22 9.77 6.29 -2.77
N ASP A 23 9.44 7.54 -3.10
CA ASP A 23 9.59 8.61 -2.11
C ASP A 23 8.59 8.39 -0.96
N PHE A 24 8.88 9.00 0.19
CA PHE A 24 8.11 8.77 1.42
C PHE A 24 6.61 9.12 1.25
N ALA A 25 6.30 10.24 0.60
CA ALA A 25 4.91 10.68 0.44
C ALA A 25 4.14 9.70 -0.45
N SER A 26 4.72 9.34 -1.61
CA SER A 26 4.12 8.34 -2.51
C SER A 26 3.98 6.97 -1.85
N ALA A 27 4.92 6.58 -0.99
CA ALA A 27 4.85 5.34 -0.23
C ALA A 27 3.73 5.37 0.81
N GLU A 28 3.57 6.48 1.53
CA GLU A 28 2.50 6.67 2.50
C GLU A 28 1.12 6.59 1.82
N ASP A 29 0.92 7.35 0.75
CA ASP A 29 -0.34 7.36 -0.01
C ASP A 29 -0.69 5.95 -0.54
N ALA A 30 0.30 5.24 -1.08
CA ALA A 30 0.11 3.89 -1.58
C ALA A 30 -0.27 2.89 -0.48
N VAL A 31 0.30 3.05 0.73
CA VAL A 31 -0.06 2.23 1.89
C VAL A 31 -1.46 2.56 2.41
N GLN A 32 -1.84 3.84 2.44
CA GLN A 32 -3.21 4.24 2.81
C GLN A 32 -4.25 3.62 1.87
N GLU A 33 -4.00 3.65 0.56
CA GLU A 33 -4.84 2.99 -0.45
C GLU A 33 -4.93 1.47 -0.25
N ALA A 34 -3.82 0.83 0.15
CA ALA A 34 -3.82 -0.59 0.47
C ALA A 34 -4.60 -0.91 1.75
N LEU A 35 -4.52 -0.04 2.76
CA LEU A 35 -5.28 -0.16 4.00
C LEU A 35 -6.78 -0.07 3.73
N ILE A 36 -7.24 0.88 2.92
CA ILE A 36 -8.66 0.99 2.52
C ILE A 36 -9.15 -0.34 1.93
N ARG A 37 -8.38 -0.96 1.03
CA ARG A 37 -8.72 -2.28 0.47
C ARG A 37 -8.72 -3.38 1.52
N ALA A 38 -7.83 -3.34 2.51
CA ALA A 38 -7.84 -4.27 3.63
C ALA A 38 -9.11 -4.12 4.47
N LEU A 39 -9.54 -2.87 4.75
CA LEU A 39 -10.78 -2.58 5.48
C LEU A 39 -12.00 -3.18 4.77
N GLU A 40 -12.01 -3.15 3.45
CA GLU A 40 -13.11 -3.67 2.61
C GLU A 40 -13.14 -5.21 2.54
N THR A 41 -11.99 -5.88 2.58
CA THR A 41 -11.90 -7.31 2.20
C THR A 41 -11.56 -8.25 3.35
N TRP A 42 -10.78 -7.81 4.34
CA TRP A 42 -10.33 -8.66 5.44
C TRP A 42 -11.38 -8.98 6.51
N PRO A 43 -12.46 -8.21 6.71
CA PRO A 43 -13.53 -8.65 7.62
C PRO A 43 -14.08 -10.04 7.28
N ASP A 44 -14.14 -10.36 5.97
CA ASP A 44 -14.72 -11.61 5.47
C ASP A 44 -13.65 -12.66 5.11
N ASP A 45 -12.53 -12.24 4.50
CA ASP A 45 -11.46 -13.15 4.04
C ASP A 45 -10.06 -12.52 4.23
N PRO A 46 -9.50 -12.57 5.45
CA PRO A 46 -8.17 -12.01 5.71
C PRO A 46 -7.07 -12.88 5.08
N PRO A 47 -6.04 -12.29 4.46
CA PRO A 47 -4.95 -13.02 3.86
C PRO A 47 -4.12 -13.76 4.92
N ARG A 48 -3.54 -14.90 4.53
CA ARG A 48 -2.63 -15.68 5.39
C ARG A 48 -1.37 -14.90 5.80
N ASP A 49 -0.90 -14.00 4.93
CA ASP A 49 0.18 -13.06 5.20
C ASP A 49 -0.30 -11.62 4.99
N PRO A 50 -0.80 -10.96 6.04
CA PRO A 50 -1.22 -9.56 6.01
C PRO A 50 -0.13 -8.59 5.53
N LYS A 51 1.12 -8.80 5.94
CA LYS A 51 2.23 -7.91 5.59
C LYS A 51 2.57 -8.03 4.10
N GLY A 52 2.75 -9.26 3.62
CA GLY A 52 3.01 -9.53 2.21
C GLY A 52 1.90 -9.03 1.30
N TRP A 53 0.64 -9.21 1.72
CA TRP A 53 -0.52 -8.70 1.00
C TRP A 53 -0.50 -7.17 0.93
N LEU A 54 -0.28 -6.47 2.06
CA LEU A 54 -0.20 -5.00 2.08
C LEU A 54 0.93 -4.48 1.21
N VAL A 55 2.12 -5.10 1.25
CA VAL A 55 3.24 -4.75 0.37
C VAL A 55 2.86 -4.90 -1.11
N ALA A 56 2.21 -6.00 -1.48
CA ALA A 56 1.83 -6.25 -2.86
C ALA A 56 0.78 -5.24 -3.37
N VAL A 57 -0.25 -4.96 -2.56
CA VAL A 57 -1.31 -4.02 -2.92
C VAL A 57 -0.76 -2.59 -2.97
N ALA A 58 0.01 -2.16 -1.97
CA ALA A 58 0.62 -0.83 -1.95
C ALA A 58 1.56 -0.63 -3.14
N TRP A 59 2.41 -1.62 -3.45
CA TRP A 59 3.29 -1.54 -4.62
C TRP A 59 2.51 -1.37 -5.93
N ARG A 60 1.39 -2.09 -6.11
CA ARG A 60 0.53 -1.91 -7.27
C ARG A 60 -0.07 -0.50 -7.34
N LYS A 61 -0.57 0.01 -6.21
CA LYS A 61 -1.12 1.37 -6.10
C LYS A 61 -0.10 2.45 -6.45
N PHE A 62 1.13 2.32 -5.95
CA PHE A 62 2.25 3.21 -6.30
C PHE A 62 2.51 3.23 -7.82
N LEU A 63 2.62 2.06 -8.45
CA LEU A 63 2.85 1.96 -9.90
C LEU A 63 1.70 2.55 -10.71
N ASP A 64 0.45 2.37 -10.27
CA ASP A 64 -0.72 2.92 -10.94
C ASP A 64 -0.74 4.46 -10.89
N ALA A 65 -0.38 5.04 -9.74
CA ALA A 65 -0.23 6.49 -9.58
C ALA A 65 0.90 7.05 -10.48
N ALA A 66 2.05 6.39 -10.52
CA ALA A 66 3.18 6.79 -11.36
C ALA A 66 2.83 6.76 -12.87
N ARG A 67 2.09 5.73 -13.32
CA ARG A 67 1.60 5.64 -14.71
C ARG A 67 0.60 6.74 -15.05
N ALA A 68 -0.32 7.04 -14.14
CA ALA A 68 -1.30 8.10 -14.31
C ALA A 68 -0.62 9.47 -14.45
N GLU A 69 0.40 9.75 -13.63
CA GLU A 69 1.16 11.00 -13.69
C GLU A 69 1.94 11.14 -15.00
N SER A 70 2.62 10.07 -15.45
CA SER A 70 3.30 10.06 -16.75
C SER A 70 2.36 10.33 -17.91
N SER A 71 1.13 9.77 -17.86
CA SER A 71 0.11 9.97 -18.89
C SER A 71 -0.46 11.40 -18.91
N ARG A 72 -0.48 12.09 -17.77
CA ARG A 72 -0.90 13.51 -17.68
C ARG A 72 0.15 14.46 -18.25
N ARG A 73 1.43 14.19 -18.02
CA ARG A 73 2.54 15.03 -18.52
C ARG A 73 2.77 14.90 -20.03
N GLY A 74 2.32 13.80 -20.63
CA GLY A 74 2.40 13.58 -22.08
C GLY A 74 1.24 14.15 -22.88
N ARG A 75 0.30 14.87 -22.24
CA ARG A 75 -0.80 15.59 -22.89
C ARG A 75 -0.50 17.09 -22.92
#